data_AF-A0A0Q5WDW4-F1
#
_entry.id   AF-A0A0Q5WDW4-F1
#
_cell.length_a   1.000
_cell.length_b   1.000
_cell.length_c   1.000
_cell.angle_alpha   90.00
_cell.angle_beta   90.00
_cell.angle_gamma   90.00
#
_symmetry.space_group_name_H-M   'P 1'
#
loop_
_entity.id
_entity.type
_entity.pdbx_description
1 polymer ?
#
loop_
_entity_poly.entity_id
_entity_poly.type
_entity_poly.pdbx_seq_one_letter_code
_entity_poly.pdbx_strand_id
1 'polypeptide(L)'
;MPGTFIINSGELLELATNGFVRADVHDVVTPPPGTERFSVAFFLGARYEAKIPVVPLPETLKRSERGVTFDPLNPIFRKVGINHLKSRLRSHPDVAARHHPDLLSCWTCRPKTDGAG
;
A
#
# COMPACT_ATOMS: atom_id res chain seq x y z
N MET A 1 -17.04 -16.54 7.94
CA MET A 1 -18.42 -16.25 8.38
C MET A 1 -19.30 -16.22 7.14
N PRO A 2 -20.40 -16.99 7.06
CA PRO A 2 -21.35 -16.87 5.96
C PRO A 2 -22.01 -15.49 5.94
N GLY A 3 -22.26 -14.93 4.74
CA GLY A 3 -23.01 -13.67 4.58
C GLY A 3 -22.24 -12.39 4.91
N THR A 4 -20.92 -12.44 5.09
CA THR A 4 -20.10 -11.25 5.40
C THR A 4 -19.37 -10.70 4.17
N PHE A 5 -19.19 -9.38 4.12
CA PHE A 5 -18.31 -8.70 3.18
C PHE A 5 -16.97 -8.37 3.85
N ILE A 6 -15.87 -8.53 3.13
CA ILE A 6 -14.52 -8.19 3.62
C ILE A 6 -14.14 -6.84 3.03
N ILE A 7 -13.79 -5.89 3.91
CA ILE A 7 -13.23 -4.60 3.52
C ILE A 7 -11.76 -4.60 3.94
N ASN A 8 -10.87 -4.54 2.95
CA ASN A 8 -9.45 -4.35 3.19
C ASN A 8 -9.10 -2.86 3.07
N SER A 9 -8.22 -2.41 3.94
CA SER A 9 -7.65 -1.07 3.93
C SER A 9 -6.21 -1.11 3.39
N GLY A 10 -5.86 -0.09 2.61
CA GLY A 10 -4.55 0.01 1.97
C GLY A 10 -3.59 0.98 2.68
N GLU A 11 -2.31 0.89 2.30
CA GLU A 11 -1.20 1.70 2.81
C GLU A 11 -1.47 3.22 2.82
N LEU A 12 -2.22 3.73 1.84
CA LEU A 12 -2.53 5.15 1.75
C LEU A 12 -3.49 5.62 2.85
N LEU A 13 -4.43 4.77 3.29
CA LEU A 13 -5.31 5.11 4.40
C LEU A 13 -4.59 5.01 5.74
N GLU A 14 -3.69 4.03 5.88
CA GLU A 14 -2.79 3.96 7.03
C GLU A 14 -1.94 5.23 7.14
N LEU A 15 -1.33 5.67 6.04
CA LEU A 15 -0.57 6.91 5.97
C LEU A 15 -1.43 8.13 6.33
N ALA A 16 -2.64 8.21 5.78
CA ALA A 16 -3.56 9.32 6.03
C ALA A 16 -4.00 9.41 7.50
N THR A 17 -4.08 8.28 8.19
CA THR A 17 -4.58 8.19 9.57
C THR A 17 -3.47 7.99 10.60
N ASN A 18 -2.21 8.21 10.22
CA ASN A 18 -1.04 8.01 11.07
C ASN A 18 -1.02 6.64 11.80
N GLY A 19 -1.47 5.59 11.11
CA GLY A 19 -1.50 4.23 11.67
C GLY A 19 -2.72 3.88 12.51
N PHE A 20 -3.70 4.80 12.69
CA PHE A 20 -4.96 4.45 13.35
C PHE A 20 -5.73 3.38 12.56
N VAL A 21 -5.76 3.47 11.23
CA VAL A 21 -6.11 2.35 10.36
C VAL A 21 -4.82 1.64 9.96
N ARG A 22 -4.81 0.31 10.01
CA ARG A 22 -3.65 -0.51 9.61
C ARG A 22 -3.93 -1.14 8.27
N ALA A 23 -3.02 -0.99 7.31
CA ALA A 23 -3.14 -1.65 6.03
C ALA A 23 -3.08 -3.17 6.21
N ASP A 24 -3.95 -3.87 5.50
CA ASP A 24 -4.02 -5.33 5.57
C ASP A 24 -2.86 -5.97 4.83
N VAL A 25 -2.36 -7.07 5.37
CA VAL A 25 -1.40 -7.92 4.67
C VAL A 25 -2.17 -8.74 3.65
N HIS A 26 -1.78 -8.65 2.38
CA HIS A 26 -2.33 -9.49 1.33
C HIS A 26 -1.82 -10.93 1.49
N ASP A 27 -2.53 -11.72 2.29
CA ASP A 27 -2.28 -13.14 2.49
C ASP A 27 -3.53 -13.96 2.16
N VAL A 28 -3.33 -15.16 1.61
CA VAL A 28 -4.42 -16.03 1.18
C VAL A 28 -4.13 -17.48 1.54
N VAL A 29 -5.07 -18.08 2.28
CA VAL A 29 -5.07 -19.52 2.52
C VAL A 29 -5.71 -20.22 1.33
N THR A 30 -4.96 -21.14 0.71
CA THR A 30 -5.43 -21.99 -0.39
C THR A 30 -6.44 -23.00 0.16
N PRO A 31 -7.63 -23.14 -0.46
CA PRO A 31 -8.60 -24.14 -0.04
C PRO A 31 -8.05 -25.57 -0.23
N PRO A 32 -8.57 -26.57 0.51
CA PRO A 32 -8.20 -27.96 0.29
C PRO A 32 -8.38 -28.37 -1.19
N PRO A 33 -7.55 -29.30 -1.71
CA PRO A 33 -7.72 -29.83 -3.06
C PRO A 33 -9.16 -30.27 -3.34
N GLY A 34 -9.69 -29.93 -4.52
CA GLY A 34 -11.07 -30.22 -4.90
C GLY A 34 -12.13 -29.24 -4.36
N THR A 35 -11.72 -28.21 -3.59
CA THR A 35 -12.60 -27.13 -3.16
C THR A 35 -12.21 -25.83 -3.86
N GLU A 36 -13.20 -25.15 -4.45
CA GLU A 36 -13.00 -23.84 -5.07
C GLU A 36 -13.61 -22.74 -4.20
N ARG A 37 -12.91 -21.60 -4.13
CA ARG A 37 -13.43 -20.38 -3.52
C ARG A 37 -13.38 -19.27 -4.57
N PHE A 38 -14.55 -18.79 -4.97
CA PHE A 38 -14.66 -17.64 -5.84
C PHE A 38 -14.71 -16.35 -5.02
N SER A 39 -14.09 -15.29 -5.54
CA SER A 39 -14.11 -13.97 -4.93
C SER A 39 -14.16 -12.92 -6.02
N VAL A 40 -15.06 -11.95 -5.87
CA VAL A 40 -15.17 -10.79 -6.76
C VAL A 40 -14.60 -9.60 -6.01
N ALA A 41 -13.47 -9.09 -6.47
CA ALA A 41 -12.78 -7.98 -5.83
C ALA A 41 -13.13 -6.65 -6.51
N PHE A 42 -13.40 -5.64 -5.69
CA PHE A 42 -13.53 -4.25 -6.12
C PHE A 42 -12.42 -3.44 -5.47
N PHE A 43 -11.77 -2.60 -6.26
CA PHE A 43 -10.68 -1.75 -5.79
C PHE A 43 -11.07 -0.29 -5.96
N LEU A 44 -10.99 0.48 -4.88
CA LEU A 44 -11.10 1.93 -4.92
C LEU A 44 -9.72 2.53 -4.73
N GLY A 45 -9.27 3.30 -5.71
CA GLY A 45 -7.98 3.98 -5.69
C GLY A 45 -8.12 5.50 -5.71
N ALA A 46 -7.16 6.19 -5.11
CA ALA A 46 -7.00 7.64 -5.29
C ALA A 46 -6.43 7.94 -6.70
N ARG A 47 -6.65 9.18 -7.17
CA ARG A 47 -6.05 9.67 -8.43
C ARG A 47 -4.53 9.61 -8.37
N TYR A 48 -3.87 9.26 -9.47
CA TYR A 48 -2.41 9.07 -9.50
C TYR A 48 -1.62 10.35 -9.19
N GLU A 49 -2.15 11.50 -9.56
CA GLU A 49 -1.52 12.81 -9.33
C GLU A 49 -1.72 13.30 -7.89
N ALA A 50 -2.57 12.63 -7.11
CA ALA A 50 -2.89 13.06 -5.75
C ALA A 50 -1.69 12.88 -4.81
N LYS A 51 -1.65 13.77 -3.81
CA LYS A 51 -0.80 13.66 -2.62
C LYS A 51 -1.70 13.45 -1.41
N ILE A 52 -1.48 12.37 -0.68
CA ILE A 52 -2.29 12.00 0.48
C ILE A 52 -1.93 12.92 1.67
N PRO A 53 -2.90 13.65 2.23
CA PRO A 53 -2.72 14.41 3.46
C PRO A 53 -2.73 13.46 4.68
N VAL A 54 -2.14 13.91 5.79
CA VAL A 54 -2.47 13.31 7.09
C VAL A 54 -3.72 14.01 7.58
N VAL A 55 -4.72 13.23 7.92
CA VAL A 55 -6.03 13.69 8.37
C VAL A 55 -5.96 13.92 9.88
N PRO A 56 -6.39 15.09 10.39
CA PRO A 56 -6.50 15.30 11.82
C PRO A 56 -7.59 14.39 12.38
N LEU A 57 -7.20 13.46 13.25
CA LEU A 57 -8.15 12.57 13.92
C LEU A 57 -8.72 13.24 15.19
N PRO A 58 -9.98 12.93 15.57
CA PRO A 58 -10.48 13.27 16.90
C PRO A 58 -9.59 12.68 18.00
N GLU A 59 -9.47 13.38 19.14
CA GLU A 59 -8.64 12.97 20.28
C GLU A 59 -8.94 11.56 20.80
N THR A 60 -10.18 11.08 20.64
CA THR A 60 -10.56 9.71 20.97
C THR A 60 -9.85 8.66 20.12
N LEU A 61 -9.58 8.97 18.85
CA LEU A 61 -8.91 8.07 17.90
C LEU A 61 -7.40 8.28 17.85
N LYS A 62 -6.91 9.51 18.06
CA LYS A 62 -5.46 9.81 18.10
C LYS A 62 -4.68 8.92 19.08
N ARG A 63 -5.28 8.62 20.24
CA ARG A 63 -4.66 7.74 21.25
C ARG A 63 -4.44 6.30 20.76
N SER A 64 -5.08 5.90 19.67
CA SER A 64 -4.97 4.58 19.05
C SER A 64 -4.10 4.59 17.78
N GLU A 65 -3.46 5.71 17.46
CA GLU A 65 -2.44 5.76 16.41
C GLU A 65 -1.27 4.85 16.77
N ARG A 66 -0.79 4.09 15.79
CA ARG A 66 0.36 3.17 15.93
C ARG A 66 1.59 3.67 15.19
N GLY A 67 1.48 4.80 14.51
CA GLY A 67 2.44 5.20 13.49
C GLY A 67 2.31 4.36 12.23
N VAL A 68 2.92 4.86 11.16
CA VAL A 68 2.91 4.22 9.85
C VAL A 68 3.94 3.10 9.82
N THR A 69 3.54 1.95 9.27
CA THR A 69 4.43 0.81 9.07
C THR A 69 5.62 1.21 8.22
N PHE A 70 6.82 0.85 8.69
CA PHE A 70 8.06 1.09 7.98
C PHE A 70 8.67 -0.24 7.54
N ASP A 71 8.63 -0.50 6.24
CA ASP A 71 9.39 -1.57 5.59
C ASP A 71 10.42 -0.90 4.65
N PRO A 72 11.74 -1.08 4.88
CA PRO A 72 12.78 -0.52 4.01
C PRO A 72 12.66 -0.96 2.56
N LEU A 73 12.13 -2.16 2.33
CA LEU A 73 11.88 -2.65 0.99
C LEU A 73 10.60 -2.03 0.42
N ASN A 74 9.61 -1.71 1.24
CA ASN A 74 8.32 -1.16 0.80
C ASN A 74 8.05 0.23 1.38
N PRO A 75 8.86 1.25 1.06
CA PRO A 75 8.64 2.59 1.58
C PRO A 75 7.29 3.15 1.08
N ILE A 76 6.47 3.64 1.99
CA ILE A 76 5.17 4.24 1.68
C ILE A 76 5.35 5.74 1.44
N PHE A 77 4.98 6.22 0.26
CA PHE A 77 5.09 7.65 -0.10
C PHE A 77 3.75 8.37 0.05
N ARG A 78 3.76 9.71 0.18
CA ARG A 78 2.51 10.50 0.12
C ARG A 78 1.97 10.65 -1.32
N LYS A 79 2.80 10.53 -2.34
CA LYS A 79 2.37 10.65 -3.75
C LYS A 79 1.77 9.32 -4.22
N VAL A 80 0.58 9.35 -4.81
CA VAL A 80 -0.13 8.11 -5.17
C VAL A 80 0.54 7.37 -6.33
N GLY A 81 0.86 8.09 -7.41
CA GLY A 81 1.44 7.49 -8.63
C GLY A 81 2.75 6.74 -8.36
N ILE A 82 3.64 7.26 -7.51
CA ILE A 82 4.90 6.58 -7.21
C ILE A 82 4.67 5.30 -6.38
N ASN A 83 3.69 5.26 -5.47
CA ASN A 83 3.34 4.01 -4.78
C ASN A 83 2.79 2.98 -5.76
N HIS A 84 1.96 3.41 -6.71
CA HIS A 84 1.40 2.52 -7.72
C HIS A 84 2.51 1.93 -8.61
N LEU A 85 3.42 2.78 -9.11
CA LEU A 85 4.58 2.35 -9.89
C LEU A 85 5.48 1.40 -9.07
N LYS A 86 5.87 1.78 -7.85
CA LYS A 86 6.63 0.93 -6.91
C LYS A 86 5.98 -0.44 -6.75
N SER A 87 4.66 -0.49 -6.53
CA SER A 87 3.91 -1.74 -6.35
C SER A 87 3.98 -2.63 -7.58
N ARG A 88 3.83 -2.07 -8.79
CA ARG A 88 3.95 -2.84 -10.05
C ARG A 88 5.36 -3.37 -10.29
N LEU A 89 6.38 -2.53 -10.08
CA LEU A 89 7.79 -2.92 -10.24
C LEU A 89 8.17 -4.07 -9.28
N ARG A 90 7.68 -4.02 -8.02
CA ARG A 90 7.93 -5.08 -7.03
C ARG A 90 7.18 -6.38 -7.30
N SER A 91 5.93 -6.29 -7.74
CA SER A 91 5.06 -7.48 -7.90
C SER A 91 5.31 -8.25 -9.19
N HIS A 92 5.87 -7.61 -10.21
CA HIS A 92 6.11 -8.21 -11.53
C HIS A 92 7.52 -7.82 -12.05
N PRO A 93 8.59 -8.26 -11.38
CA PRO A 93 9.96 -7.83 -11.69
C PRO A 93 10.42 -8.28 -13.08
N ASP A 94 9.92 -9.41 -13.58
CA ASP A 94 10.19 -9.93 -14.92
C ASP A 94 9.57 -9.05 -16.02
N VAL A 95 8.32 -8.61 -15.82
CA VAL A 95 7.64 -7.67 -16.71
C VAL A 95 8.36 -6.32 -16.71
N ALA A 96 8.73 -5.83 -15.53
CA ALA A 96 9.50 -4.60 -15.40
C ALA A 96 10.86 -4.70 -16.12
N ALA A 97 11.59 -5.80 -15.96
CA ALA A 97 12.88 -6.01 -16.64
C ALA A 97 12.76 -6.03 -18.17
N ARG A 98 11.66 -6.58 -18.70
CA ARG A 98 11.44 -6.65 -20.14
C ARG A 98 11.06 -5.30 -20.76
N HIS A 99 10.24 -4.51 -20.07
CA HIS A 99 9.60 -3.33 -20.68
C HIS A 99 10.10 -1.98 -20.14
N HIS A 100 10.62 -1.96 -18.91
CA HIS A 100 11.10 -0.75 -18.22
C HIS A 100 12.37 -1.04 -17.39
N PRO A 101 13.43 -1.62 -18.00
CA PRO A 101 14.65 -1.98 -17.26
C PRO A 101 15.37 -0.77 -16.64
N ASP A 102 15.21 0.41 -17.23
CA ASP A 102 15.74 1.68 -16.73
C ASP A 102 15.22 2.01 -15.32
N LEU A 103 13.96 1.69 -15.04
CA LEU A 103 13.31 1.97 -13.75
C LEU A 103 13.78 1.02 -12.64
N LEU A 104 14.33 -0.15 -12.97
CA LEU A 104 14.84 -1.09 -11.97
C LEU A 104 16.15 -0.63 -11.33
N SER A 105 16.98 0.09 -12.09
CA SER A 105 18.26 0.64 -11.62
C SER A 105 18.07 1.84 -10.67
N CYS A 106 16.99 2.59 -10.85
CA CYS A 106 16.66 3.78 -10.07
C CYS A 106 16.06 3.45 -8.68
N TRP A 107 15.61 2.21 -8.46
CA TRP A 107 14.88 1.83 -7.25
C TRP A 107 15.76 1.75 -5.98
N THR A 108 17.08 1.62 -6.13
CA THR A 108 18.06 1.75 -5.03
C THR A 108 18.44 3.21 -4.75
N CYS A 109 18.08 4.15 -5.63
CA CYS A 109 18.31 5.57 -5.42
C CYS A 109 17.23 6.11 -4.49
N ARG A 110 17.44 5.90 -3.17
CA ARG A 110 16.65 6.54 -2.12
C ARG A 110 16.45 8.01 -2.48
N PRO A 111 15.22 8.56 -2.47
CA PRO A 111 15.07 10.00 -2.55
C PRO A 111 15.91 10.58 -1.40
N LYS A 112 16.82 11.51 -1.72
CA LYS A 112 17.46 12.34 -0.70
C LYS A 112 16.32 12.88 0.15
N THR A 113 16.33 12.56 1.44
CA THR A 113 15.52 13.29 2.40
C THR A 113 15.98 14.73 2.30
N ASP A 114 15.19 15.57 1.65
CA ASP A 114 15.40 17.02 1.71
C ASP A 114 15.39 17.39 3.19
N GLY A 115 16.53 17.91 3.64
CA GLY A 115 16.81 18.19 5.03
C GLY A 115 15.76 19.11 5.63
N ALA A 116 15.42 18.82 6.88
CA ALA A 116 14.89 19.83 7.77
C ALA A 116 15.87 21.01 7.81
N GLY A 117 15.41 22.17 7.37
CA GLY A 117 15.94 23.49 7.65
C GLY A 117 14.82 24.32 8.25
#